data_AF-A0A9X3P6B4-F1
#
_entry.id   AF-A0A9X3P6B4-F1
#
_cell.length_a   1.000
_cell.length_b   1.000
_cell.length_c   1.000
_cell.angle_alpha   90.00
_cell.angle_beta   90.00
_cell.angle_gamma   90.00
#
_symmetry.space_group_name_H-M   'P 1'
#
loop_
_entity.id
_entity.type
_entity.pdbx_description
1 polymer ?
#
loop_
_entity_poly.entity_id
_entity_poly.type
_entity_poly.pdbx_seq_one_letter_code
_entity_poly.pdbx_strand_id
1 'polypeptide(L)' 'MFQDVSPEDYAAALRAEQLPEDLVFFLDVMYRVMREGKIGDVADGVEQVLGRKPVAFADWAKRTAAEGAWATA' A
#
# COMPACT_ATOMS: atom_id res chain seq x y z
N MET A 1 -12.41 -10.02 0.48
CA MET A 1 -11.69 -11.09 -0.26
C MET A 1 -10.69 -10.41 -1.17
N PHE A 2 -9.46 -10.92 -1.30
CA PHE A 2 -8.50 -10.38 -2.26
C PHE A 2 -8.92 -10.75 -3.68
N GLN A 3 -8.79 -9.80 -4.61
CA GLN A 3 -8.99 -10.01 -6.04
C GLN A 3 -7.71 -9.62 -6.76
N ASP A 4 -7.17 -10.55 -7.55
CA ASP A 4 -6.02 -10.27 -8.42
C ASP A 4 -6.51 -9.54 -9.67
N VAL A 5 -5.89 -8.41 -9.98
CA VAL A 5 -6.29 -7.54 -11.10
C VAL A 5 -5.09 -7.26 -12.00
N SER A 6 -5.33 -7.12 -13.30
CA SER A 6 -4.27 -6.68 -14.21
C SER A 6 -3.92 -5.22 -13.93
N PRO A 7 -2.71 -4.75 -14.27
CA PRO A 7 -2.36 -3.33 -14.11
C PRO A 7 -3.24 -2.45 -15.01
N GLU A 8 -3.65 -2.96 -16.17
CA GLU A 8 -4.57 -2.27 -17.07
C GLU A 8 -5.94 -2.07 -16.42
N ASP A 9 -6.49 -3.10 -15.78
CA ASP A 9 -7.77 -3.02 -15.06
C ASP A 9 -7.65 -2.12 -13.82
N TYR A 10 -6.51 -2.18 -13.11
CA TYR A 10 -6.24 -1.32 -11.97
C TYR A 10 -6.23 0.16 -12.37
N ALA A 11 -5.50 0.52 -13.43
CA ALA A 11 -5.43 1.89 -13.93
C ALA A 11 -6.80 2.36 -14.47
N ALA A 12 -7.57 1.49 -15.13
CA ALA A 12 -8.92 1.79 -15.57
C ALA A 12 -9.86 2.10 -14.39
N ALA A 13 -9.77 1.33 -13.30
CA ALA A 13 -10.55 1.58 -12.09
C ALA A 13 -10.22 2.95 -11.45
N LEU A 14 -8.93 3.30 -11.35
CA LEU A 14 -8.52 4.59 -10.80
C LEU A 14 -9.01 5.79 -11.65
N ARG A 15 -9.05 5.65 -12.98
CA ARG A 15 -9.63 6.67 -13.88
C ARG A 15 -11.15 6.78 -13.72
N ALA A 16 -11.84 5.66 -13.51
CA ALA A 16 -13.28 5.67 -13.26
C ALA A 16 -13.64 6.44 -11.97
N GLU A 17 -12.74 6.41 -10.98
CA GLU A 17 -12.81 7.24 -9.76
C GLU A 17 -12.40 8.72 -9.99
N GLN A 18 -12.15 9.13 -11.24
CA GLN A 18 -11.80 10.49 -11.64
C GLN A 18 -10.54 11.05 -10.96
N LEU A 19 -9.60 10.17 -10.62
CA LEU A 19 -8.31 10.59 -10.08
C LEU A 19 -7.46 11.32 -11.14
N PRO A 20 -6.58 12.27 -10.75
CA PRO A 20 -5.68 12.93 -11.69
C PRO A 20 -4.78 11.93 -12.41
N GLU A 21 -4.55 12.10 -13.72
CA GLU A 21 -3.75 11.17 -14.53
C GLU A 21 -2.33 10.96 -13.99
N ASP A 22 -1.69 11.99 -13.46
CA ASP A 22 -0.36 11.86 -12.84
C ASP A 22 -0.37 10.90 -11.64
N LEU A 23 -1.46 10.90 -10.86
CA LEU A 23 -1.66 9.98 -9.75
C LEU A 23 -1.95 8.57 -10.26
N VAL A 24 -2.78 8.42 -11.30
CA VAL A 24 -3.06 7.12 -11.93
C VAL A 24 -1.77 6.49 -12.45
N PHE A 25 -0.95 7.28 -13.15
CA PHE A 25 0.34 6.83 -13.66
C PHE A 25 1.26 6.37 -12.53
N PHE A 26 1.39 7.18 -11.47
CA PHE A 26 2.22 6.81 -10.32
C PHE A 26 1.75 5.50 -9.66
N LEU A 27 0.45 5.34 -9.44
CA LEU A 27 -0.12 4.16 -8.82
C LEU A 27 0.04 2.90 -9.71
N ASP A 28 -0.11 3.01 -11.03
CA ASP A 28 0.15 1.90 -11.96
C ASP A 28 1.63 1.46 -11.90
N VAL A 29 2.57 2.41 -11.90
CA VAL A 29 4.01 2.11 -11.77
C VAL A 29 4.29 1.37 -10.45
N MET A 30 3.75 1.86 -9.32
CA MET A 30 3.92 1.19 -8.03
C MET A 30 3.28 -0.20 -8.02
N TYR A 31 2.10 -0.36 -8.63
CA TYR A 31 1.42 -1.64 -8.74
C TYR A 31 2.28 -2.68 -9.49
N ARG A 32 2.85 -2.29 -10.64
CA ARG A 32 3.77 -3.14 -11.42
C ARG A 32 5.02 -3.51 -10.60
N VAL A 33 5.66 -2.54 -9.94
CA VAL A 33 6.84 -2.75 -9.09
C VAL A 33 6.56 -3.76 -7.96
N MET A 34 5.41 -3.65 -7.30
CA MET A 34 5.00 -4.59 -6.25
C MET A 34 4.80 -6.00 -6.79
N ARG A 35 4.09 -6.15 -7.91
CA ARG A 35 3.82 -7.48 -8.50
C ARG A 35 5.07 -8.16 -9.05
N GLU A 36 6.02 -7.39 -9.56
CA GLU A 36 7.32 -7.91 -10.01
C GLU A 36 8.23 -8.30 -8.83
N GLY A 37 7.79 -8.10 -7.57
CA GLY A 37 8.55 -8.47 -6.37
C GLY A 37 9.76 -7.58 -6.10
N LYS A 38 9.92 -6.48 -6.84
CA LYS A 38 11.09 -5.59 -6.78
C LYS A 38 11.29 -4.90 -5.42
N ILE A 39 10.26 -4.88 -4.58
CA ILE A 39 10.29 -4.30 -3.23
C ILE A 39 9.85 -5.31 -2.15
N GLY A 40 9.96 -6.60 -2.44
CA GLY A 40 9.54 -7.68 -1.53
C GLY A 40 10.60 -8.12 -0.52
N ASP A 41 11.86 -7.72 -0.70
CA ASP A 41 12.96 -8.13 0.16
C ASP A 41 12.84 -7.53 1.57
N VAL A 42 13.07 -8.36 2.59
CA VAL A 42 13.04 -7.93 3.99
C VAL A 42 14.36 -7.25 4.36
N ALA A 43 14.27 -6.16 5.11
CA ALA A 43 15.42 -5.43 5.65
C ALA A 43 15.27 -5.20 7.18
N ASP A 44 16.40 -4.95 7.84
CA ASP A 44 16.53 -4.78 9.29
C ASP A 44 16.75 -3.31 9.71
N GLY A 45 16.61 -2.35 8.78
CA GLY A 45 16.89 -0.93 9.01
C GLY A 45 16.12 -0.31 10.17
N VAL A 46 14.92 -0.79 10.50
CA VAL A 46 14.16 -0.33 11.68
C VAL A 46 14.91 -0.64 12.97
N GLU A 47 15.49 -1.83 13.08
CA GLU A 47 16.26 -2.25 14.25
C GLU A 47 17.59 -1.50 14.32
N GLN A 48 18.27 -1.34 13.18
CA GLN A 48 19.55 -0.61 13.12
C GLN A 48 19.40 0.87 13.51
N VAL A 49 18.34 1.54 13.05
CA VAL A 49 18.16 2.99 13.25
C VAL A 49 17.48 3.32 14.57
N LEU A 50 16.50 2.50 15.00
CA LEU A 50 15.65 2.80 16.16
C LEU A 50 15.89 1.91 17.37
N GLY A 51 16.73 0.86 17.27
CA GLY A 51 17.03 -0.06 18.38
C GLY A 51 15.84 -0.92 18.81
N ARG A 52 14.79 -1.03 17.98
CA ARG A 52 13.61 -1.87 18.25
C ARG A 52 13.19 -2.65 17.01
N LYS A 53 12.49 -3.78 17.20
CA LYS A 53 11.91 -4.54 16.10
C LYS A 53 10.84 -3.72 15.33
N PRO A 54 10.65 -3.96 14.02
CA PRO A 54 9.50 -3.44 13.29
C PRO A 54 8.20 -3.97 13.91
N VAL A 55 7.13 -3.18 13.81
CA VAL A 55 5.79 -3.61 14.27
C VAL A 55 5.11 -4.41 13.16
N ALA A 56 4.33 -5.42 13.53
CA ALA A 56 3.51 -6.12 12.55
C ALA A 56 2.43 -5.19 11.98
N PHE A 57 2.16 -5.31 10.68
CA PHE A 57 1.11 -4.51 10.02
C PHE A 57 -0.25 -4.67 10.70
N ALA A 58 -0.58 -5.88 11.16
CA ALA A 58 -1.83 -6.16 11.87
C ALA A 58 -1.97 -5.37 13.19
N ASP A 59 -0.87 -5.22 13.93
CA ASP A 59 -0.89 -4.48 15.21
C ASP A 59 -1.01 -2.98 14.98
N TRP A 60 -0.32 -2.47 13.95
CA TRP A 60 -0.49 -1.10 13.48
C TRP A 60 -1.94 -0.85 13.06
N ALA A 61 -2.51 -1.70 12.19
CA ALA A 61 -3.87 -1.53 11.66
C ALA A 61 -4.92 -1.53 12.77
N LYS A 62 -4.80 -2.42 13.78
CA LYS A 62 -5.71 -2.44 14.94
C LYS A 62 -5.64 -1.14 15.74
N ARG A 63 -4.44 -0.64 16.03
CA ARG A 63 -4.26 0.62 16.76
C ARG A 63 -4.85 1.80 15.98
N THR A 64 -4.53 1.92 14.69
CA THR A 64 -5.03 2.97 13.80
C THR A 64 -6.56 2.96 13.68
N ALA A 65 -7.19 1.78 13.72
CA ALA A 65 -8.66 1.67 13.73
C ALA A 65 -9.27 2.25 15.00
N ALA A 66 -8.69 1.91 16.15
CA ALA A 66 -9.14 2.40 17.45
C ALA A 66 -9.00 3.93 17.57
N GLU A 67 -8.06 4.53 16.84
CA GLU A 67 -7.86 5.99 16.75
C GLU A 67 -8.85 6.68 15.79
N GLY A 68 -9.71 5.92 15.11
CA GLY A 68 -10.79 6.47 14.28
C GLY A 68 -10.41 6.81 12.84
N ALA A 69 -9.29 6.29 12.32
CA ALA A 69 -8.84 6.57 10.94
C ALA A 69 -9.86 6.19 9.85
N TRP A 70 -10.78 5.27 10.16
CA TRP A 70 -11.85 4.82 9.27
C TRP A 70 -13.25 5.14 9.81
N ALA A 71 -13.35 5.95 10.86
CA ALA A 71 -14.65 6.47 11.28
C ALA A 71 -15.17 7.37 10.15
N THR A 72 -16.31 7.00 9.58
CA THR A 72 -17.03 7.84 8.63
C THR A 72 -17.48 9.10 9.38
N ALA A 73 -17.30 10.27 8.77
CA ALA A 73 -17.86 11.52 9.28
C ALA A 73 -19.39 11.47 9.30
#